data_AF-A0A529MDP9-F1
#
_entry.id   AF-A0A529MDP9-F1
#
_cell.length_a   1.000
_cell.length_b   1.000
_cell.length_c   1.000
_cell.angle_alpha   90.00
_cell.angle_beta   90.00
_cell.angle_gamma   90.00
#
_symmetry.space_group_name_H-M   'P 1'
#
loop_
_entity.id
_entity.type
_entity.pdbx_description
1 polymer ?
#
loop_
_entity_poly.entity_id
_entity_poly.type
_entity_poly.pdbx_seq_one_letter_code
_entity_poly.pdbx_strand_id
1 'polypeptide(L)'
;MNSYFSDSELADFYPVAVKYLRDPKTGNLAAIPRNMDARVQYYRSDIYQEKGLKPAETWEELVDVGLKLTGNGHYGLVVPGQGDPAQRTFSDLLWQAGGDWVDQ
;
A
#
# COMPACT_ATOMS: atom_id res chain seq x y z
N MET A 1 -4.13 -4.45 -27.25
CA MET A 1 -5.48 -3.84 -27.31
C MET A 1 -5.42 -2.44 -27.92
N ASN A 2 -4.57 -2.24 -28.93
CA ASN A 2 -3.95 -0.92 -29.16
C ASN A 2 -4.79 0.01 -30.07
N SER A 3 -6.02 -0.41 -30.38
CA SER A 3 -6.95 0.28 -31.28
C SER A 3 -8.35 0.43 -30.67
N TYR A 4 -8.53 0.09 -29.39
CA TYR A 4 -9.83 0.16 -28.72
C TYR A 4 -10.05 1.46 -27.95
N PHE A 5 -8.98 2.20 -27.61
CA PHE A 5 -9.04 3.41 -26.81
C PHE A 5 -8.11 4.48 -27.38
N SER A 6 -8.63 5.69 -27.50
CA SER A 6 -7.90 6.91 -27.83
C SER A 6 -7.15 7.47 -26.61
N ASP A 7 -6.15 8.31 -26.85
CA ASP A 7 -5.43 8.99 -25.77
C ASP A 7 -6.35 9.89 -24.94
N SER A 8 -7.39 10.48 -25.56
CA SER A 8 -8.42 11.25 -24.86
C SER A 8 -9.25 10.39 -23.91
N GLU A 9 -9.59 9.16 -24.29
CA GLU A 9 -10.32 8.24 -23.39
C GLU A 9 -9.42 7.73 -22.26
N LEU A 10 -8.11 7.63 -22.50
CA LEU A 10 -7.15 7.24 -21.46
C LEU A 10 -6.82 8.38 -20.49
N ALA A 11 -7.05 9.64 -20.88
CA ALA A 11 -6.77 10.82 -20.06
C ALA A 11 -7.65 10.93 -18.81
N ASP A 12 -8.80 10.24 -18.79
CA ASP A 12 -9.70 10.18 -17.64
C ASP A 12 -9.14 9.32 -16.49
N PHE A 13 -8.14 8.48 -16.76
CA PHE A 13 -7.48 7.67 -15.74
C PHE A 13 -6.27 8.37 -15.14
N TYR A 14 -5.91 7.97 -13.90
CA TYR A 14 -4.65 8.41 -13.31
C TYR A 14 -3.47 8.02 -14.21
N PRO A 15 -2.57 8.96 -14.56
CA PRO A 15 -1.47 8.69 -15.48
C PRO A 15 -0.59 7.52 -15.06
N VAL A 16 -0.39 7.37 -13.75
CA VAL A 16 0.38 6.27 -13.16
C VAL A 16 -0.26 4.90 -13.42
N ALA A 17 -1.60 4.81 -13.38
CA ALA A 17 -2.31 3.56 -13.64
C ALA A 17 -2.16 3.14 -15.10
N VAL A 18 -2.31 4.10 -16.03
CA VAL A 18 -2.12 3.85 -17.47
C VAL A 18 -0.68 3.42 -17.76
N LYS A 19 0.31 4.06 -17.11
CA LYS A 19 1.73 3.69 -17.23
C LYS A 19 1.97 2.24 -16.83
N TYR A 20 1.44 1.78 -15.69
CA TYR A 20 1.65 0.42 -15.20
C TYR A 20 0.99 -0.67 -16.06
N LEU A 21 -0.03 -0.32 -16.85
CA LEU A 21 -0.74 -1.25 -17.73
C LEU A 21 -0.25 -1.21 -19.18
N ARG A 22 0.82 -0.48 -19.46
CA ARG A 22 1.54 -0.57 -20.74
C ARG A 22 2.64 -1.60 -20.64
N ASP A 23 2.76 -2.42 -21.68
CA ASP A 23 3.88 -3.35 -21.83
C ASP A 23 5.18 -2.53 -21.93
N PRO A 24 6.15 -2.72 -21.02
CA PRO A 24 7.40 -1.94 -21.03
C PRO A 24 8.26 -2.21 -22.27
N LYS A 25 8.09 -3.34 -22.97
CA LYS A 25 8.83 -3.67 -24.19
C LYS A 25 8.24 -3.03 -25.43
N THR A 26 6.91 -2.97 -25.52
CA THR A 26 6.22 -2.54 -26.75
C THR A 26 5.52 -1.19 -26.63
N GLY A 27 5.36 -0.64 -25.42
CA GLY A 27 4.64 0.60 -25.12
C GLY A 27 3.12 0.51 -25.27
N ASN A 28 2.63 -0.64 -25.72
CA ASN A 28 1.25 -0.91 -26.03
C ASN A 28 0.42 -1.16 -24.77
N LEU A 29 -0.86 -0.77 -24.82
CA LEU A 29 -1.77 -1.01 -23.71
C LEU A 29 -2.10 -2.50 -23.60
N ALA A 30 -1.76 -3.09 -22.46
CA ALA A 30 -1.97 -4.51 -22.14
C ALA A 30 -3.29 -4.72 -21.37
N ALA A 31 -3.75 -3.74 -20.60
CA ALA A 31 -5.01 -3.76 -19.85
C ALA A 31 -5.52 -2.34 -19.57
N ILE A 32 -6.77 -2.21 -19.12
CA ILE A 32 -7.40 -0.94 -18.72
C ILE A 32 -7.50 -0.83 -17.19
N PRO A 33 -7.23 0.34 -16.59
CA PRO A 33 -7.37 0.51 -15.14
C PRO A 33 -8.81 0.29 -14.69
N ARG A 34 -9.00 -0.58 -13.69
CA ARG A 34 -10.31 -0.77 -13.04
C ARG A 34 -10.37 -0.10 -11.68
N ASN A 35 -9.38 -0.36 -10.85
CA ASN A 35 -9.25 0.16 -9.50
C ASN A 35 -7.77 0.22 -9.14
N MET A 36 -7.44 1.12 -8.22
CA MET A 36 -6.14 1.17 -7.57
C MET A 36 -6.37 1.02 -6.06
N ASP A 37 -5.49 0.30 -5.41
CA ASP A 37 -5.43 0.22 -3.96
C ASP A 37 -4.12 0.80 -3.46
N ALA A 38 -4.22 1.52 -2.34
CA ALA A 38 -3.07 1.98 -1.58
C ALA A 38 -3.19 1.41 -0.17
N ARG A 39 -2.06 1.04 0.41
CA ARG A 39 -2.01 0.57 1.79
C ARG A 39 -1.67 1.73 2.70
N VAL A 40 -2.44 1.82 3.78
CA VAL A 40 -2.35 2.90 4.76
C VAL A 40 -2.47 2.32 6.16
N GLN A 41 -2.03 3.09 7.15
CA GLN A 41 -2.21 2.73 8.55
C GLN A 41 -3.67 2.89 8.95
N TYR A 42 -4.35 1.78 9.21
CA TYR A 42 -5.66 1.76 9.85
C TYR A 42 -5.50 1.66 11.36
N TYR A 43 -6.28 2.44 12.11
CA TYR A 43 -6.25 2.46 13.55
C TYR A 43 -7.63 2.75 14.15
N ARG A 44 -7.80 2.42 15.44
CA ARG A 44 -9.02 2.70 16.20
C ARG A 44 -8.97 4.11 16.76
N SER A 45 -9.68 5.03 16.11
CA SER A 45 -9.67 6.47 16.45
C SER A 45 -10.12 6.75 17.88
N ASP A 46 -11.09 5.99 18.39
CA ASP A 46 -11.59 6.09 19.77
C ASP A 46 -10.51 5.72 20.80
N ILE A 47 -9.79 4.61 20.58
CA ILE A 47 -8.69 4.17 21.47
C ILE A 47 -7.53 5.16 21.42
N TYR A 48 -7.20 5.69 20.24
CA TYR A 48 -6.14 6.67 20.08
C TYR A 48 -6.50 7.98 20.80
N GLN A 49 -7.75 8.44 20.67
CA GLN A 49 -8.22 9.64 21.36
C GLN A 49 -8.22 9.47 22.88
N GLU A 50 -8.70 8.34 23.41
CA GLU A 50 -8.69 8.04 24.85
C GLU A 50 -7.28 8.08 25.44
N LYS A 51 -6.29 7.57 24.71
CA LYS A 51 -4.89 7.48 25.14
C LYS A 51 -4.01 8.66 24.71
N GLY A 52 -4.57 9.67 24.03
CA GLY A 52 -3.83 10.81 23.51
C GLY A 52 -2.75 10.46 22.48
N LEU A 53 -2.96 9.38 21.72
CA LEU A 53 -2.04 8.89 20.68
C LEU A 53 -2.32 9.52 19.32
N LYS A 54 -1.31 9.52 18.46
CA LYS A 54 -1.40 9.91 17.05
C LYS A 54 -0.99 8.74 16.16
N PRO A 55 -1.46 8.68 14.89
CA PRO A 55 -0.93 7.75 13.90
C PRO A 55 0.58 7.87 13.80
N ALA A 56 1.27 6.74 13.67
CA ALA A 56 2.73 6.71 13.60
C ALA A 56 3.20 7.12 12.20
N GLU A 57 4.17 8.03 12.14
CA GLU A 57 4.84 8.49 10.92
C GLU A 57 6.18 7.77 10.70
N THR A 58 6.78 7.20 11.75
CA THR A 58 8.00 6.39 11.66
C THR A 58 7.82 4.97 12.19
N TRP A 59 8.80 4.10 11.93
CA TRP A 59 8.81 2.73 12.43
C TRP A 59 8.97 2.68 13.95
N GLU A 60 9.78 3.57 14.52
CA GLU A 60 9.98 3.70 15.96
C GLU A 60 8.68 4.10 16.66
N GLU A 61 7.95 5.06 16.08
CA GLU A 61 6.63 5.47 16.57
C GLU A 61 5.62 4.32 16.46
N LEU A 62 5.65 3.54 15.38
CA LEU A 62 4.77 2.39 15.19
C LEU A 62 5.02 1.32 16.26
N VAL A 63 6.29 1.05 16.59
CA VAL A 63 6.68 0.14 17.67
C VAL A 63 6.22 0.68 19.03
N ASP A 64 6.48 1.96 19.32
CA ASP A 64 6.07 2.58 20.59
C ASP A 64 4.56 2.54 20.81
N VAL A 65 3.78 2.96 19.80
CA VAL A 65 2.31 2.89 19.83
C VAL A 65 1.84 1.43 19.97
N GLY A 66 2.45 0.52 19.22
CA GLY A 66 2.14 -0.91 19.28
C GLY A 66 2.33 -1.49 20.68
N LEU A 67 3.43 -1.14 21.35
CA LEU A 67 3.71 -1.58 22.73
C LEU A 67 2.72 -0.99 23.73
N LYS A 68 2.39 0.31 23.62
CA LYS A 68 1.40 0.99 24.50
C LYS A 68 -0.03 0.42 24.40
N LEU A 69 -0.36 -0.17 23.25
CA LEU A 69 -1.67 -0.74 22.97
C LEU A 69 -1.74 -2.25 23.18
N THR A 70 -0.61 -2.92 23.38
CA THR A 70 -0.56 -4.36 23.61
C THR A 70 -0.72 -4.69 25.09
N GLY A 71 -1.62 -5.63 25.41
CA GLY A 71 -1.93 -6.05 26.76
C GLY A 71 -3.42 -6.29 26.97
N ASN A 72 -3.80 -6.98 28.05
CA ASN A 72 -5.20 -7.26 28.39
C ASN A 72 -6.02 -7.83 27.21
N GLY A 73 -5.43 -8.77 26.45
CA GLY A 73 -6.06 -9.39 25.29
C GLY A 73 -6.09 -8.55 24.01
N HIS A 74 -5.45 -7.37 23.99
CA HIS A 74 -5.32 -6.50 22.82
C HIS A 74 -3.91 -6.56 22.23
N TYR A 75 -3.82 -6.33 20.91
CA TYR A 75 -2.58 -6.24 20.15
C TYR A 75 -2.52 -4.88 19.47
N GLY A 76 -1.42 -4.14 19.68
CA GLY A 76 -1.26 -2.79 19.15
C GLY A 76 -0.95 -2.72 17.65
N LEU A 77 -0.54 -3.84 17.05
CA LEU A 77 -0.35 -3.99 15.62
C LEU A 77 -0.83 -5.38 15.20
N VAL A 78 -1.61 -5.43 14.13
CA VAL A 78 -2.07 -6.67 13.52
C VAL A 78 -1.68 -6.64 12.05
N VAL A 79 -0.98 -7.69 11.62
CA VAL A 79 -0.59 -7.89 10.22
C VAL A 79 -1.10 -9.24 9.71
N PRO A 80 -1.45 -9.36 8.41
CA PRO A 80 -1.77 -10.66 7.83
C PRO A 80 -0.60 -11.64 7.95
N GLY A 81 -0.86 -12.84 8.47
CA GLY A 81 0.17 -13.84 8.74
C GLY A 81 0.45 -14.84 7.61
N GLN A 82 -0.33 -14.83 6.52
CA GLN A 82 -0.17 -15.80 5.43
C GLN A 82 -0.67 -15.29 4.08
N GLY A 83 -0.21 -15.97 3.01
CA GLY A 83 -0.63 -15.75 1.63
C GLY A 83 -0.17 -14.42 1.05
N ASP A 84 -0.81 -14.05 -0.06
CA ASP A 84 -0.57 -12.78 -0.76
C ASP A 84 -0.65 -11.54 0.16
N PRO A 85 -1.59 -11.42 1.12
CA PRO A 85 -1.60 -10.28 2.05
C PRO A 85 -0.36 -10.14 2.95
N ALA A 86 0.27 -11.26 3.34
CA ALA A 86 1.51 -11.24 4.11
C ALA A 86 2.70 -10.78 3.25
N GLN A 87 2.80 -11.29 2.02
CA GLN A 87 3.82 -10.87 1.05
C GLN A 87 3.68 -9.37 0.72
N ARG A 88 2.45 -8.89 0.58
CA ARG A 88 2.19 -7.46 0.42
C ARG A 88 2.73 -6.70 1.63
N THR A 89 2.33 -7.06 2.85
CA THR A 89 2.79 -6.36 4.09
C THR A 89 4.31 -6.26 4.14
N PHE A 90 5.01 -7.34 3.83
CA PHE A 90 6.46 -7.34 3.71
C PHE A 90 6.98 -6.39 2.63
N SER A 91 6.38 -6.36 1.44
CA SER A 91 6.77 -5.45 0.34
C SER A 91 6.73 -3.98 0.75
N ASP A 92 5.73 -3.56 1.53
CA ASP A 92 5.65 -2.16 1.99
C ASP A 92 6.83 -1.80 2.89
N LEU A 93 7.20 -2.70 3.79
CA LEU A 93 8.32 -2.50 4.70
C LEU A 93 9.66 -2.54 3.94
N LEU A 94 9.77 -3.43 2.95
CA LEU A 94 10.94 -3.50 2.07
C LEU A 94 11.17 -2.17 1.35
N TRP A 95 10.13 -1.64 0.70
CA TRP A 95 10.22 -0.36 -0.02
C TRP A 95 10.44 0.83 0.91
N GLN A 96 9.81 0.86 2.09
CA GLN A 96 10.07 1.88 3.11
C GLN A 96 11.52 1.86 3.60
N ALA A 97 12.16 0.69 3.63
CA ALA A 97 13.58 0.54 3.93
C ALA A 97 14.52 0.82 2.74
N GLY A 98 13.98 1.21 1.58
CA GLY A 98 14.75 1.49 0.37
C GLY A 98 15.18 0.25 -0.42
N GLY A 99 14.63 -0.93 -0.10
CA GLY A 99 14.85 -2.15 -0.87
C GLY A 99 13.87 -2.29 -2.05
N ASP A 100 14.11 -3.28 -2.91
CA ASP A 100 13.20 -3.69 -3.98
C ASP A 100 13.26 -5.22 -4.16
N TRP A 101 12.30 -5.80 -4.88
CA TRP A 101 12.20 -7.26 -5.09
C TRP A 101 13.25 -7.80 -6.06
N VAL A 102 13.72 -6.96 -6.97
CA VAL A 102 14.68 -7.31 -8.01
C VAL A 102 15.72 -6.20 -8.11
N ASP A 103 16.94 -6.57 -8.49
CA ASP A 103 17.91 -5.61 -8.99
C ASP A 103 17.53 -5.17 -10.41
N GLN A 104 17.84 -3.91 -10.73
CA GLN A 104 17.72 -3.38 -12.09
C GLN A 104 19.04 -3.53 -12.85
#